data_AF-A0A660XY15-F1
#
_entry.id   AF-A0A660XY15-F1
#
_cell.length_a   1.000
_cell.length_b   1.000
_cell.length_c   1.000
_cell.angle_alpha   90.00
_cell.angle_beta   90.00
_cell.angle_gamma   90.00
#
_symmetry.space_group_name_H-M   'P 1'
#
loop_
_entity.id
_entity.type
_entity.pdbx_description
1 polymer ?
#
loop_
_entity_poly.entity_id
_entity_poly.type
_entity_poly.pdbx_seq_one_letter_code
_entity_poly.pdbx_strand_id
1 'polypeptide(L)'
;LHQALADLATVVRADLTVVDATRALLTKGPGGPGKVAHLRTVVASRDVLAADAVAVGLAPWWGKVSKPQDIEHLVAAHRMGVGNLFPEVREVRA
;
A
#
# COMPACT_ATOMS: atom_id res chain seq x y z
N LEU A 1 -6.28 15.09 7.55
CA LEU A 1 -5.29 14.51 6.60
C LEU A 1 -5.90 13.38 5.77
N HIS A 2 -6.49 12.35 6.37
CA HIS A 2 -6.92 11.15 5.65
C HIS A 2 -7.90 11.38 4.50
N GLN A 3 -8.96 12.18 4.73
CA GLN A 3 -9.92 12.52 3.68
C GLN A 3 -9.25 13.27 2.51
N ALA A 4 -8.35 14.21 2.79
CA ALA A 4 -7.66 14.98 1.75
C ALA A 4 -6.79 14.09 0.83
N LEU A 5 -6.20 13.00 1.34
CA LEU A 5 -5.48 12.03 0.52
C LEU A 5 -6.44 11.25 -0.40
N ALA A 6 -7.60 10.85 0.11
CA ALA A 6 -8.64 10.20 -0.69
C ALA A 6 -9.20 11.15 -1.77
N ASP A 7 -9.43 12.42 -1.41
CA ASP A 7 -9.89 13.45 -2.34
C ASP A 7 -8.88 13.67 -3.47
N LEU A 8 -7.58 13.77 -3.16
CA LEU A 8 -6.53 13.92 -4.16
C LEU A 8 -6.55 12.77 -5.18
N ALA A 9 -6.78 11.54 -4.72
CA ALA A 9 -6.85 10.36 -5.59
C ALA A 9 -8.09 10.34 -6.51
N THR A 10 -9.08 11.22 -6.27
CA THR A 10 -10.19 11.41 -7.22
C THR A 10 -9.78 12.25 -8.43
N VAL A 11 -8.81 13.15 -8.26
CA VAL A 11 -8.34 14.09 -9.29
C VAL A 11 -7.12 13.55 -10.01
N VAL A 12 -6.13 13.06 -9.26
CA VAL A 12 -4.89 12.51 -9.81
C VAL A 12 -5.00 10.99 -9.84
N ARG A 13 -5.29 10.44 -11.02
CA ARG A 13 -5.40 8.99 -11.23
C ARG A 13 -4.22 8.48 -12.02
N ALA A 14 -3.47 7.56 -11.42
CA ALA A 14 -2.40 6.85 -12.09
C ALA A 14 -2.98 5.72 -12.95
N ASP A 15 -2.48 5.56 -14.18
CA ASP A 15 -2.84 4.42 -15.04
C ASP A 15 -2.22 3.10 -14.55
N LEU A 16 -1.07 3.20 -13.86
CA LEU A 16 -0.34 2.08 -13.29
C LEU A 16 0.41 2.53 -12.03
N THR A 17 0.18 1.83 -10.92
CA THR A 17 0.91 1.98 -9.67
C THR A 17 1.84 0.79 -9.50
N VAL A 18 3.11 1.06 -9.20
CA VAL A 18 4.12 0.05 -8.90
C VAL A 18 4.69 0.32 -7.51
N VAL A 19 4.64 -0.68 -6.63
CA VAL A 19 5.26 -0.65 -5.31
C VAL A 19 6.47 -1.57 -5.32
N ASP A 20 7.65 -0.97 -5.21
CA ASP A 20 8.88 -1.72 -4.94
C ASP A 20 8.93 -2.08 -3.45
N ALA A 21 8.63 -3.34 -3.16
CA ALA A 21 8.74 -3.94 -1.85
C ALA A 21 9.91 -4.93 -1.79
N THR A 22 10.93 -4.79 -2.64
CA THR A 22 12.10 -5.69 -2.63
C THR A 22 12.81 -5.68 -1.28
N ARG A 23 12.80 -4.52 -0.61
CA ARG A 23 13.20 -4.32 0.78
C ARG A 23 12.26 -3.37 1.51
N ALA A 24 12.07 -3.60 2.81
CA ALA A 24 11.25 -2.77 3.68
C ALA A 24 12.03 -2.39 4.95
N LEU A 25 11.99 -1.12 5.32
CA LEU A 25 12.56 -0.62 6.57
C LEU A 25 11.49 -0.68 7.67
N LEU A 26 11.67 -1.61 8.62
CA LEU A 26 10.65 -1.95 9.60
C LEU A 26 10.62 -1.05 10.83
N THR A 27 11.73 -0.37 11.13
CA THR A 27 11.90 0.40 12.35
C THR A 27 12.52 1.76 12.09
N LYS A 28 12.29 2.71 13.00
CA LYS A 28 12.88 4.06 13.01
C LYS A 28 12.52 4.94 11.80
N GLY A 29 11.40 4.62 11.15
CA GLY A 29 10.83 5.42 10.08
C GLY A 29 11.64 5.36 8.77
N PRO A 30 11.16 5.99 7.70
CA PRO A 30 11.72 5.84 6.35
C PRO A 30 13.15 6.37 6.20
N GLY A 31 13.58 7.31 7.04
CA GLY A 31 14.94 7.86 7.00
C GLY A 31 16.01 6.95 7.61
N GLY A 32 15.60 5.95 8.40
CA GLY A 32 16.53 5.04 9.08
C GLY A 32 17.50 5.73 10.06
N PRO A 33 18.56 5.01 10.48
CA PRO A 33 18.84 3.59 10.20
C PRO A 33 17.81 2.68 10.91
N GLY A 34 17.66 1.43 10.48
CA GLY A 34 16.67 0.52 11.09
C GLY A 34 16.77 -0.92 10.58
N LYS A 35 15.88 -1.78 11.06
CA LYS A 35 15.82 -3.20 10.67
C LYS A 35 15.25 -3.31 9.26
N VAL A 36 15.97 -3.95 8.36
CA VAL A 36 15.54 -4.18 6.97
C VAL A 36 15.01 -5.60 6.82
N ALA A 37 13.85 -5.74 6.18
CA ALA A 37 13.35 -7.01 5.66
C ALA A 37 13.55 -7.07 4.14
N HIS A 38 13.97 -8.23 3.62
CA HIS A 38 14.14 -8.47 2.19
C HIS A 38 12.97 -9.32 1.69
N LEU A 39 11.91 -8.67 1.19
CA LEU A 39 10.70 -9.38 0.77
C LEU A 39 10.82 -9.92 -0.65
N ARG A 40 11.65 -9.28 -1.49
CA ARG A 40 11.84 -9.62 -2.92
C ARG A 40 10.51 -9.60 -3.70
N THR A 41 9.66 -8.64 -3.38
CA THR A 41 8.31 -8.51 -3.95
C THR A 41 8.17 -7.19 -4.69
N VAL A 42 7.50 -7.22 -5.84
CA VAL A 42 7.00 -6.02 -6.53
C VAL A 42 5.50 -6.18 -6.70
N VAL A 43 4.74 -5.14 -6.36
CA VAL A 43 3.29 -5.09 -6.60
C VAL A 43 3.03 -4.14 -7.76
N ALA A 44 2.19 -4.55 -8.72
CA ALA A 44 1.77 -3.70 -9.82
C ALA A 44 0.24 -3.79 -9.98
N SER A 45 -0.42 -2.64 -10.12
CA SER A 45 -1.87 -2.56 -10.25
C SER A 45 -2.29 -1.33 -11.05
N ARG A 46 -3.37 -1.44 -11.82
CA ARG A 46 -4.04 -0.27 -12.44
C ARG A 46 -5.01 0.44 -11.49
N ASP A 47 -5.23 -0.14 -10.32
CA ASP A 47 -5.99 0.44 -9.22
C ASP A 47 -5.00 0.81 -8.10
N VAL A 48 -4.85 2.11 -7.85
CA VAL A 48 -3.91 2.64 -6.85
C VAL A 48 -4.28 2.20 -5.44
N LEU A 49 -5.57 2.13 -5.12
CA LEU A 49 -6.02 1.71 -3.81
C LEU A 49 -5.74 0.22 -3.59
N ALA A 50 -5.93 -0.60 -4.62
CA ALA A 50 -5.59 -2.02 -4.56
C ALA A 50 -4.09 -2.24 -4.33
N ALA A 51 -3.21 -1.47 -4.97
CA ALA A 51 -1.77 -1.56 -4.75
C ALA A 51 -1.39 -1.27 -3.28
N ASP A 52 -1.91 -0.18 -2.73
CA ASP A 52 -1.64 0.22 -1.34
C ASP A 52 -2.24 -0.77 -0.35
N ALA A 53 -3.45 -1.27 -0.61
CA ALA A 53 -4.08 -2.31 0.21
C ALA A 53 -3.19 -3.55 0.32
N VAL A 54 -2.62 -4.02 -0.79
CA VAL A 54 -1.68 -5.15 -0.75
C VAL A 54 -0.39 -4.76 0.01
N ALA A 55 0.18 -3.59 -0.29
CA ALA A 55 1.47 -3.15 0.25
C ALA A 55 1.47 -3.06 1.79
N VAL A 56 0.39 -2.56 2.39
CA VAL A 56 0.23 -2.44 3.85
C VAL A 56 0.41 -3.78 4.57
N GLY A 57 0.01 -4.89 3.94
CA GLY A 57 0.11 -6.23 4.52
C GLY A 57 1.46 -6.92 4.31
N LEU A 58 2.38 -6.38 3.51
CA LEU A 58 3.60 -7.09 3.08
C LEU A 58 4.66 -7.26 4.18
N ALA A 59 4.63 -6.43 5.22
CA ALA A 59 5.64 -6.44 6.26
C ALA A 59 5.05 -6.11 7.65
N PRO A 60 5.70 -6.56 8.75
CA PRO A 60 5.34 -6.16 10.10
C PRO A 60 5.89 -4.75 10.40
N TRP A 61 5.29 -3.73 9.78
CA TRP A 61 5.66 -2.33 9.94
C TRP A 61 5.61 -1.92 11.41
N TRP A 62 6.73 -1.40 11.95
CA TRP A 62 6.85 -1.05 13.37
C TRP A 62 6.43 -2.17 14.34
N GLY A 63 6.61 -3.43 13.94
CA GLY A 63 6.26 -4.60 14.75
C GLY A 63 4.80 -5.04 14.64
N LYS A 64 3.98 -4.43 13.78
CA LYS A 64 2.58 -4.80 13.54
C LYS A 64 2.35 -5.12 12.06
N VAL A 65 1.67 -6.24 11.79
CA VAL A 65 1.07 -6.48 10.47
C VAL A 65 -0.26 -5.74 10.44
N SER A 66 -0.34 -4.70 9.61
CA SER A 66 -1.56 -3.90 9.45
C SER A 66 -2.45 -4.51 8.38
N LYS A 67 -3.77 -4.39 8.56
CA LYS A 67 -4.73 -4.69 7.50
C LYS A 67 -5.10 -3.40 6.77
N PRO A 68 -5.54 -3.46 5.49
CA PRO A 68 -5.93 -2.27 4.73
C PRO A 68 -7.04 -1.46 5.41
N GLN A 69 -7.94 -2.14 6.12
CA GLN A 69 -9.07 -1.52 6.82
C GLN A 69 -8.63 -0.75 8.07
N ASP A 70 -7.41 -0.97 8.56
CA ASP A 70 -6.83 -0.21 9.67
C ASP A 70 -6.29 1.16 9.21
N ILE A 71 -6.22 1.40 7.89
CA ILE A 71 -5.64 2.62 7.32
C ILE A 71 -6.76 3.55 6.85
N GLU A 72 -7.01 4.61 7.62
CA GLU A 72 -8.20 5.47 7.45
C GLU A 72 -8.35 6.09 6.05
N HIS A 73 -7.24 6.48 5.41
CA HIS A 73 -7.29 7.07 4.06
C HIS A 73 -7.58 6.04 2.97
N LEU A 74 -7.18 4.77 3.16
CA LEU A 74 -7.56 3.69 2.24
C LEU A 74 -9.07 3.38 2.38
N VAL A 75 -9.58 3.37 3.60
CA VAL A 75 -11.03 3.21 3.87
C VAL A 75 -11.84 4.37 3.27
N ALA A 76 -11.37 5.62 3.42
CA ALA A 76 -12.02 6.78 2.83
C ALA A 76 -12.03 6.70 1.30
N ALA A 77 -10.88 6.39 0.67
CA ALA A 77 -10.77 6.21 -0.77
C ALA A 77 -11.72 5.13 -1.31
N HIS A 78 -11.84 4.00 -0.59
CA HIS A 78 -12.77 2.94 -0.96
C HIS A 78 -14.23 3.40 -0.93
N ARG A 79 -14.64 4.10 0.14
CA ARG A 79 -16.01 4.62 0.28
C ARG A 79 -16.38 5.63 -0.80
N MET A 80 -15.39 6.36 -1.32
CA MET A 80 -15.56 7.31 -2.43
C MET A 80 -15.55 6.65 -3.81
N GLY A 81 -15.31 5.34 -3.90
CA GLY A 81 -15.20 4.63 -5.18
C GLY A 81 -13.90 4.93 -5.94
N VAL A 82 -12.83 5.35 -5.26
CA VAL A 82 -11.50 5.53 -5.90
C VAL A 82 -10.93 4.20 -6.38
N GLY A 83 -11.18 3.12 -5.64
CA GLY A 83 -10.72 1.79 -6.00
C GLY A 83 -11.21 0.71 -5.04
N ASN A 84 -10.63 -0.49 -5.16
CA ASN A 84 -10.99 -1.65 -4.37
C ASN A 84 -10.02 -1.87 -3.20
N LEU A 85 -10.54 -1.83 -1.96
CA LEU A 85 -9.78 -2.12 -0.74
C LEU A 85 -9.53 -3.62 -0.53
N PHE A 86 -10.27 -4.48 -1.23
CA PHE A 86 -10.23 -5.94 -1.12
C PHE A 86 -9.89 -6.56 -2.48
N PRO A 87 -8.69 -6.31 -3.04
CA PRO A 87 -8.33 -6.82 -4.35
C PRO A 87 -8.07 -8.32 -4.33
N GLU A 88 -8.37 -8.98 -5.44
CA GLU A 88 -7.81 -10.29 -5.73
C GLU A 88 -6.33 -10.15 -6.11
N VAL A 89 -5.48 -10.96 -5.50
CA VAL A 89 -4.03 -10.94 -5.76
C VAL A 89 -3.64 -12.16 -6.57
N ARG A 90 -2.92 -11.92 -7.67
CA ARG A 90 -2.31 -12.98 -8.48
C ARG A 90 -0.81 -12.95 -8.28
N GLU A 91 -0.26 -14.01 -7.71
CA GLU A 91 1.19 -14.17 -7.62
C GLU A 91 1.75 -14.71 -8.94
N VAL A 92 2.80 -14.06 -9.43
CA VAL A 92 3.56 -14.51 -10.60
C VAL A 92 5.00 -14.67 -10.16
N ARG A 93 5.59 -15.83 -10.46
CA ARG A 93 7.01 -16.10 -10.22
C ARG A 93 7.72 -16.14 -11.57
N ALA A 94 8.84 -15.43 -11.66
CA ALA A 94 9.75 -15.49 -12.80
C ALA A 94 10.64 -16.75 -12.73
#